data_AF-A0A8J4EC82-F1
#
_entry.id   AF-A0A8J4EC82-F1
#
_cell.length_a   1.000
_cell.length_b   1.000
_cell.length_c   1.000
_cell.angle_alpha   90.00
_cell.angle_beta   90.00
_cell.angle_gamma   90.00
#
_symmetry.space_group_name_H-M   'P 1'
#
loop_
_entity.id
_entity.type
_entity.pdbx_description
1 polymer ?
#
loop_
_entity_poly.entity_id
_entity_poly.type
_entity_poly.pdbx_seq_one_letter_code
_entity_poly.pdbx_strand_id
1 'polypeptide(L)' 'MKDKRGYVRPIIAALRKFDVSVAEVDSLDLHARAGIGVAVVAAESAHVRDVLDRCERLVAARPEVELLSVRRRLHGDDE' A
#
# COMPACT_ATOMS: atom_id res chain seq x y z
N MET A 1 -10.27 19.33 2.48
CA MET A 1 -9.92 18.21 1.57
C MET A 1 -8.58 18.37 0.81
N LYS A 2 -7.72 19.36 1.09
CA LYS A 2 -6.42 19.54 0.39
C LYS A 2 -5.27 18.80 1.06
N ASP A 3 -5.24 18.79 2.40
CA ASP A 3 -4.09 18.29 3.18
C ASP A 3 -3.89 16.79 3.04
N LYS A 4 -4.95 15.98 3.16
CA LYS A 4 -4.89 14.52 2.97
C LYS A 4 -4.26 14.13 1.62
N ARG A 5 -4.64 14.80 0.53
CA ARG A 5 -4.10 14.53 -0.81
C ARG A 5 -2.63 14.90 -0.95
N GLY A 6 -2.13 15.81 -0.12
CA GLY A 6 -0.72 16.18 -0.04
C GLY A 6 0.17 15.02 0.43
N TYR A 7 -0.35 14.16 1.31
CA TYR A 7 0.38 12.99 1.82
C TYR A 7 0.08 11.71 1.02
N VAL A 8 -1.18 11.47 0.69
CA VAL A 8 -1.61 10.22 0.02
C VAL A 8 -1.05 10.08 -1.40
N ARG A 9 -1.05 11.16 -2.19
CA ARG A 9 -0.59 11.09 -3.59
C ARG A 9 0.90 10.75 -3.73
N PRO A 10 1.82 11.36 -2.96
CA PRO A 10 3.23 10.93 -2.94
C PRO A 10 3.42 9.48 -2.49
N ILE A 11 2.58 9.00 -1.56
CA ILE A 11 2.63 7.59 -1.13
C ILE A 11 2.30 6.66 -2.29
N ILE A 12 1.16 6.88 -2.96
CA ILE A 12 0.74 6.11 -4.13
C ILE A 12 1.79 6.19 -5.25
N ALA A 13 2.32 7.39 -5.52
CA ALA A 13 3.32 7.59 -6.57
C ALA A 13 4.63 6.84 -6.29
N ALA A 14 5.07 6.77 -5.03
CA ALA A 14 6.25 5.99 -4.66
C ALA A 14 6.01 4.47 -4.77
N LEU A 15 4.84 4.00 -4.33
CA LEU A 15 4.47 2.58 -4.40
C LEU A 15 4.39 2.07 -5.84
N ARG A 16 3.94 2.91 -6.79
CA ARG A 16 3.92 2.57 -8.22
C ARG A 16 5.28 2.17 -8.80
N LYS A 17 6.39 2.52 -8.15
CA LYS A 17 7.75 2.15 -8.60
C LYS A 17 8.10 0.68 -8.38
N PHE A 18 7.24 -0.07 -7.69
CA PHE A 18 7.40 -1.52 -7.46
C PHE A 18 6.62 -2.38 -8.48
N ASP A 19 6.15 -1.81 -9.59
CA ASP A 19 5.35 -2.51 -10.61
C ASP A 19 4.06 -3.15 -10.05
N VAL A 20 3.45 -2.49 -9.06
CA VAL A 20 2.21 -2.90 -8.41
C VAL A 20 1.01 -2.06 -8.83
N SER A 21 -0.20 -2.62 -8.73
CA SER A 21 -1.42 -1.83 -8.74
C SER A 21 -1.64 -1.22 -7.35
N VAL A 22 -1.90 0.09 -7.29
CA VAL A 22 -2.05 0.81 -6.02
C VAL A 22 -3.08 1.94 -6.12
N ALA A 23 -3.91 2.06 -5.09
CA ALA A 23 -4.93 3.09 -4.97
C ALA A 23 -5.26 3.41 -3.50
N GLU A 24 -5.91 4.54 -3.29
CA GLU A 24 -6.65 4.79 -2.05
C GLU A 24 -8.00 4.07 -2.15
N VAL A 25 -8.32 3.21 -1.18
CA VAL A 25 -9.46 2.26 -1.26
C VAL A 25 -10.39 2.29 -0.06
N ASP A 26 -10.05 3.03 1.00
CA ASP A 26 -10.85 3.12 2.23
C ASP A 26 -10.63 4.47 2.93
N SER A 27 -11.49 4.81 3.90
CA SER A 27 -11.46 6.06 4.67
C SER A 27 -11.50 7.33 3.81
N LEU A 28 -12.15 7.26 2.63
CA LEU A 28 -12.11 8.30 1.59
C LEU A 28 -12.67 9.66 2.07
N ASP A 29 -13.65 9.63 2.97
CA ASP A 29 -14.34 10.77 3.59
C ASP A 29 -13.64 11.30 4.86
N LEU A 30 -12.71 10.53 5.43
CA LEU A 30 -11.96 10.92 6.62
C LEU A 30 -10.82 11.89 6.28
N HIS A 31 -10.52 12.79 7.22
CA HIS A 31 -9.59 13.90 7.00
C HIS A 31 -8.12 13.53 7.27
N ALA A 32 -7.86 12.70 8.28
CA ALA A 32 -6.52 12.30 8.71
C ALA A 32 -6.29 10.78 8.64
N ARG A 33 -7.12 10.08 7.86
CA ARG A 33 -7.05 8.63 7.69
C ARG A 33 -7.22 8.26 6.23
N ALA A 34 -6.45 7.28 5.76
CA ALA A 34 -6.52 6.76 4.41
C ALA A 34 -6.28 5.24 4.46
N GLY A 35 -7.02 4.48 3.68
CA GLY A 35 -6.67 3.10 3.37
C GLY A 35 -6.00 3.03 2.01
N ILE A 36 -4.79 2.46 1.95
CA ILE A 36 -4.05 2.24 0.70
C ILE A 36 -4.10 0.75 0.37
N GLY A 37 -4.64 0.42 -0.81
CA GLY A 37 -4.63 -0.93 -1.36
C GLY A 37 -3.45 -1.11 -2.29
N VAL A 38 -2.74 -2.24 -2.15
CA VAL A 38 -1.66 -2.66 -3.05
C VAL A 38 -1.93 -4.08 -3.51
N ALA A 39 -1.81 -4.33 -4.81
CA ALA A 39 -1.95 -5.65 -5.41
C ALA A 39 -0.80 -5.93 -6.39
N VAL A 40 -0.30 -7.16 -6.35
CA VAL A 40 0.78 -7.67 -7.20
C VAL A 40 0.43 -9.10 -7.63
N VAL A 41 0.82 -9.47 -8.84
CA VAL A 41 0.68 -10.83 -9.37
C VAL A 41 2.06 -11.32 -9.75
N ALA A 42 2.38 -12.56 -9.38
CA ALA A 42 3.64 -13.20 -9.73
C ALA A 42 3.47 -14.72 -9.80
N ALA A 43 4.43 -15.40 -10.44
CA ALA A 43 4.42 -16.86 -10.54
C ALA A 43 4.65 -17.57 -9.20
N GLU A 44 5.37 -16.93 -8.27
CA GLU A 44 5.73 -17.51 -6.98
C GLU A 44 5.21 -16.65 -5.82
N SER A 45 4.62 -17.30 -4.81
CA SER A 45 4.13 -16.62 -3.61
C SER A 45 5.24 -15.95 -2.80
N ALA A 46 6.48 -16.44 -2.89
CA ALA A 46 7.66 -15.80 -2.29
C ALA A 46 7.93 -14.41 -2.90
N HIS A 47 7.80 -14.27 -4.22
CA HIS A 47 7.98 -12.99 -4.90
C HIS A 47 6.89 -11.98 -4.51
N VAL A 48 5.62 -12.43 -4.44
CA VAL A 48 4.52 -11.59 -3.95
C VAL A 48 4.81 -11.07 -2.54
N ARG A 49 5.25 -11.94 -1.62
CA ARG A 49 5.58 -11.55 -0.24
C ARG A 49 6.71 -10.53 -0.19
N ASP A 50 7.80 -10.71 -0.93
CA ASP A 50 8.92 -9.76 -0.96
C ASP A 50 8.51 -8.38 -1.49
N VAL A 51 7.71 -8.32 -2.56
CA VAL A 51 7.20 -7.05 -3.09
C VAL A 51 6.29 -6.35 -2.07
N LEU A 52 5.37 -7.08 -1.43
CA LEU A 52 4.50 -6.54 -0.39
C LEU A 52 5.29 -6.06 0.85
N ASP A 53 6.33 -6.80 1.25
CA ASP A 53 7.25 -6.42 2.33
C ASP A 53 7.98 -5.10 2.02
N ARG A 54 8.46 -4.93 0.79
CA ARG A 54 9.12 -3.69 0.34
C ARG A 54 8.15 -2.52 0.34
N CYS A 55 6.91 -2.73 -0.11
CA CYS A 55 5.87 -1.72 -0.09
C CYS A 55 5.56 -1.27 1.35
N GLU A 56 5.37 -2.22 2.27
CA GLU A 56 5.12 -1.94 3.68
C GLU A 56 6.27 -1.15 4.31
N ARG A 57 7.52 -1.62 4.14
CA ARG A 57 8.71 -0.92 4.64
C ARG A 57 8.81 0.51 4.12
N LEU A 58 8.49 0.74 2.85
CA LEU A 58 8.50 2.09 2.27
C LEU A 58 7.45 3.01 2.90
N VAL A 59 6.26 2.49 3.22
CA VAL A 59 5.22 3.30 3.89
C VAL A 59 5.59 3.54 5.36
N ALA A 60 6.06 2.51 6.06
CA ALA A 60 6.43 2.58 7.47
C ALA A 60 7.63 3.50 7.74
N ALA A 61 8.53 3.67 6.77
CA ALA A 61 9.71 4.53 6.89
C ALA A 61 9.42 6.04 6.75
N ARG A 62 8.17 6.44 6.51
CA ARG A 62 7.79 7.86 6.33
C ARG A 62 7.45 8.50 7.67
N PRO A 63 8.22 9.48 8.17
CA PRO A 63 7.95 10.12 9.46
C PRO A 63 6.68 10.98 9.45
N GLU A 64 6.22 11.44 8.29
CA GLU A 64 5.04 12.28 8.14
C GLU A 64 3.70 11.53 8.26
N VAL A 65 3.72 10.19 8.35
CA VAL A 65 2.52 9.36 8.50
C VAL A 65 2.73 8.26 9.53
N GLU A 66 1.64 7.84 10.17
CA GLU A 66 1.63 6.71 11.09
C GLU A 66 0.94 5.51 10.44
N LEU A 67 1.62 4.37 10.38
CA LEU A 67 1.05 3.12 9.86
C LEU A 67 0.26 2.41 10.95
N LEU A 68 -1.06 2.57 10.92
CA LEU A 68 -1.95 2.07 11.98
C LEU A 68 -2.18 0.57 11.93
N SER A 69 -2.29 0.00 10.72
CA SER A 69 -2.48 -1.44 10.53
C SER A 69 -2.11 -1.87 9.12
N VAL A 70 -1.75 -3.15 8.98
CA VAL A 70 -1.52 -3.80 7.68
C VAL A 70 -2.23 -5.15 7.68
N ARG A 71 -2.90 -5.45 6.57
CA ARG A 71 -3.51 -6.76 6.33
C ARG A 71 -3.08 -7.27 4.97
N ARG A 72 -2.60 -8.51 4.93
CA ARG A 72 -2.20 -9.19 3.69
C ARG A 72 -3.12 -10.37 3.42
N ARG A 73 -3.39 -10.62 2.15
CA ARG A 73 -4.06 -11.82 1.65
C ARG A 73 -3.30 -12.29 0.41
N LEU A 74 -3.10 -13.60 0.32
CA LEU A 74 -2.55 -14.25 -0.86
C LEU A 74 -3.69 -15.06 -1.47
N HIS A 75 -3.77 -15.08 -2.78
CA HIS A 75 -4.74 -15.87 -3.54
C HIS A 75 -3.94 -16.72 -4.52
N GLY A 76 -4.15 -18.04 -4.51
CA GLY A 76 -3.44 -18.99 -5.36
C GLY A 76 -3.99 -20.41 -5.17
N ASP A 77 -3.51 -21.34 -6.00
CA ASP A 77 -4.04 -22.71 -6.07
C ASP A 77 -3.69 -23.59 -4.84
N ASP A 78 -2.88 -23.09 -3.91
CA ASP A 78 -2.56 -23.75 -2.63
C ASP A 78 -3.66 -23.54 -1.56
N GLU A 79 -4.87 -23.12 -1.94
CA GLU A 79 -6.03 -22.90 -1.06
C GLU A 79 -7.14 -23.95 -1.26
#